data_AF-A0A819KNY0-F1
#
_entry.id   AF-A0A819KNY0-F1
#
_cell.length_a   1.000
_cell.length_b   1.000
_cell.length_c   1.000
_cell.angle_alpha   90.00
_cell.angle_beta   90.00
_cell.angle_gamma   90.00
#
_symmetry.space_group_name_H-M   'P 1'
#
loop_
_entity.id
_entity.type
_entity.pdbx_description
1 polymer ?
#
loop_
_entity_poly.entity_id
_entity_poly.type
_entity_poly.pdbx_seq_one_letter_code
_entity_poly.pdbx_strand_id
1 'polypeptide(L)'
;AYEYLIMKNSGKHIDVSRLFIYYNARLKDPRYQNGLWDGGVSLSRGVTALEEFGCCKESLYPFIIENINKQPPAVCYEEGIKYRIVDSMPITVNLNQMKACLAQEFPFAFALATYKSFFDAKRNGGYVPMPNLNDEQQNTKHGMHAMLAVGYDDYSQSFIVRNSWGETWGDRGYCYIPYDYMANGQFCKRSHTIKAISGDSHSRLQQDNQYYDPYGWIPDNNTNYYSESNYADPSSSCNSYEDHLR
;
A
#
# COMPACT_ATOMS: atom_id res chain seq x y z
N ALA A 1 -4.34 -1.22 0.62
CA ALA A 1 -5.30 -0.48 -0.23
C ALA A 1 -6.71 -1.06 -0.08
N TYR A 2 -6.95 -2.31 -0.49
CA TYR A 2 -8.28 -2.92 -0.41
C TYR A 2 -8.86 -3.03 1.02
N GLU A 3 -8.11 -3.58 1.96
CA GLU A 3 -8.51 -3.65 3.40
C GLU A 3 -8.73 -2.27 4.00
N TYR A 4 -7.93 -1.28 3.60
CA TYR A 4 -8.08 0.11 4.03
C TYR A 4 -9.43 0.69 3.60
N LEU A 5 -9.89 0.41 2.37
CA LEU A 5 -11.23 0.84 1.93
C LEU A 5 -12.34 0.13 2.68
N ILE A 6 -12.21 -1.17 2.97
CA ILE A 6 -13.18 -1.90 3.80
C ILE A 6 -13.28 -1.24 5.17
N MET A 7 -12.14 -0.96 5.80
CA MET A 7 -12.08 -0.30 7.10
C MET A 7 -12.68 1.10 7.04
N LYS A 8 -12.31 1.93 6.06
CA LYS A 8 -12.81 3.29 5.87
C LYS A 8 -14.33 3.31 5.70
N ASN A 9 -14.89 2.37 4.95
CA ASN A 9 -16.31 2.36 4.63
C ASN A 9 -17.17 1.71 5.73
N SER A 10 -16.64 0.74 6.46
CA SER A 10 -17.41 -0.05 7.43
C SER A 10 -17.06 0.20 8.90
N GLY A 11 -15.97 0.91 9.17
CA GLY A 11 -15.37 1.05 10.50
C GLY A 11 -14.76 -0.25 11.04
N LYS A 12 -14.69 -1.32 10.23
CA LYS A 12 -14.21 -2.64 10.66
C LYS A 12 -12.94 -3.02 9.93
N HIS A 13 -11.91 -3.33 10.70
CA HIS A 13 -10.73 -3.99 10.17
C HIS A 13 -11.06 -5.44 9.81
N ILE A 14 -10.74 -5.85 8.57
CA ILE A 14 -10.94 -7.21 8.07
C ILE A 14 -9.67 -7.62 7.35
N ASP A 15 -9.04 -8.70 7.82
CA ASP A 15 -7.95 -9.35 7.10
C ASP A 15 -8.52 -10.14 5.92
N VAL A 16 -7.99 -9.87 4.72
CA VAL A 16 -8.45 -10.53 3.49
C VAL A 16 -7.46 -11.58 3.02
N SER A 17 -7.96 -12.63 2.37
CA SER A 17 -7.14 -13.77 1.95
C SER A 17 -6.14 -13.40 0.86
N ARG A 18 -4.86 -13.27 1.26
CA ARG A 18 -3.77 -13.01 0.29
C ARG A 18 -3.59 -14.16 -0.70
N LEU A 19 -3.84 -15.41 -0.29
CA LEU A 19 -3.77 -16.57 -1.19
C LEU A 19 -4.90 -16.55 -2.21
N PHE A 20 -6.09 -16.12 -1.83
CA PHE A 20 -7.22 -16.00 -2.76
C PHE A 20 -6.89 -15.04 -3.90
N ILE A 21 -6.34 -13.85 -3.58
CA ILE A 21 -5.91 -12.86 -4.57
C ILE A 21 -4.80 -13.46 -5.44
N TYR A 22 -3.78 -14.05 -4.81
CA TYR A 22 -2.60 -14.55 -5.51
C TYR A 22 -2.90 -15.73 -6.45
N TYR A 23 -3.79 -16.63 -6.04
CA TYR A 23 -4.25 -17.74 -6.88
C TYR A 23 -5.02 -17.24 -8.10
N ASN A 24 -6.06 -16.43 -7.89
CA ASN A 24 -6.93 -15.96 -8.96
C ASN A 24 -6.19 -15.02 -9.94
N ALA A 25 -5.26 -14.20 -9.45
CA ALA A 25 -4.42 -13.35 -10.30
C ALA A 25 -3.54 -14.17 -11.24
N ARG A 26 -2.95 -15.28 -10.77
CA ARG A 26 -2.10 -16.16 -11.61
C ARG A 26 -2.92 -16.99 -12.60
N LEU A 27 -4.14 -17.42 -12.24
CA LEU A 27 -5.03 -18.07 -13.21
C LEU A 27 -5.33 -17.22 -14.44
N LYS A 28 -5.27 -15.89 -14.31
CA LYS A 28 -5.51 -14.94 -15.42
C LYS A 28 -4.23 -14.52 -16.15
N ASP A 29 -3.08 -15.05 -15.75
CA ASP A 29 -1.80 -14.70 -16.34
C ASP A 29 -1.36 -15.81 -17.33
N PRO A 30 -1.17 -15.48 -18.63
CA PRO A 30 -0.80 -16.45 -19.67
C PRO A 30 0.44 -17.28 -19.36
N ARG A 31 1.34 -16.79 -18.48
CA ARG A 31 2.52 -17.54 -18.02
C ARG A 31 2.17 -18.87 -17.35
N TYR A 32 0.95 -19.02 -16.85
CA TYR A 32 0.49 -20.21 -16.13
C TYR A 32 -0.49 -21.10 -16.91
N GLN A 33 -0.60 -20.91 -18.23
CA GLN A 33 -1.49 -21.72 -19.09
C GLN A 33 -1.22 -23.24 -19.01
N ASN A 34 0.00 -23.63 -18.62
CA ASN A 34 0.44 -25.03 -18.50
C ASN A 34 0.50 -25.51 -17.04
N GLY A 35 -0.13 -24.80 -16.10
CA GLY A 35 -0.17 -25.14 -14.69
C GLY A 35 0.36 -24.02 -13.79
N LEU A 36 -0.24 -23.91 -12.60
CA LEU A 36 0.16 -22.94 -11.59
C LEU A 36 1.45 -23.37 -10.89
N TRP A 37 2.37 -22.43 -10.74
CA TRP A 37 3.56 -22.54 -9.89
C TRP A 37 3.79 -21.20 -9.18
N ASP A 38 4.71 -21.18 -8.22
CA ASP A 38 5.02 -19.96 -7.47
C ASP A 38 5.99 -19.05 -8.25
N GLY A 39 5.45 -18.25 -9.18
CA GLY A 39 6.23 -17.41 -10.09
C GLY A 39 5.94 -15.91 -10.00
N GLY A 40 5.26 -15.48 -8.94
CA GLY A 40 4.80 -14.11 -8.76
C GLY A 40 3.71 -13.71 -9.76
N VAL A 41 3.15 -12.52 -9.57
CA VAL A 41 2.12 -11.98 -10.46
C VAL A 41 2.24 -10.47 -10.55
N SER A 42 1.86 -9.88 -11.69
CA SER A 42 1.89 -8.43 -11.83
C SER A 42 0.81 -7.77 -10.97
N LEU A 43 1.08 -6.53 -10.54
CA LEU A 43 0.12 -5.71 -9.81
C LEU A 43 -1.24 -5.61 -10.53
N SER A 44 -1.19 -5.40 -11.85
CA SER A 44 -2.39 -5.31 -12.69
C SER A 44 -3.26 -6.58 -12.64
N ARG A 45 -2.65 -7.76 -12.59
CA ARG A 45 -3.39 -9.02 -12.49
C ARG A 45 -4.03 -9.20 -11.10
N GLY A 46 -3.35 -8.71 -10.05
CA GLY A 46 -3.93 -8.63 -8.72
C GLY A 46 -5.18 -7.75 -8.68
N VAL A 47 -5.11 -6.57 -9.30
CA VAL A 47 -6.26 -5.66 -9.43
C VAL A 47 -7.39 -6.31 -10.22
N THR A 48 -7.11 -6.89 -11.40
CA THR A 48 -8.14 -7.61 -12.19
C THR A 48 -8.80 -8.75 -11.41
N ALA A 49 -8.03 -9.51 -10.62
CA ALA A 49 -8.60 -10.56 -9.79
C ALA A 49 -9.56 -10.00 -8.72
N LEU A 50 -9.23 -8.85 -8.12
CA LEU A 50 -10.08 -8.17 -7.15
C LEU A 50 -11.30 -7.49 -7.81
N GLU A 51 -11.20 -7.04 -9.06
CA GLU A 51 -12.33 -6.54 -9.86
C GLU A 51 -13.30 -7.67 -10.22
N GLU A 52 -12.80 -8.86 -10.54
CA GLU A 52 -13.64 -9.99 -10.96
C GLU A 52 -14.25 -10.75 -9.78
N PHE A 53 -13.43 -11.02 -8.75
CA PHE A 53 -13.78 -11.94 -7.66
C PHE A 53 -13.84 -11.29 -6.28
N GLY A 54 -13.35 -10.04 -6.13
CA GLY A 54 -13.15 -9.44 -4.81
C GLY A 54 -12.18 -10.27 -3.97
N CYS A 55 -12.41 -10.33 -2.66
CA CYS A 55 -11.62 -11.19 -1.79
C CYS A 55 -12.44 -11.68 -0.59
N CYS A 56 -12.27 -12.95 -0.23
CA CYS A 56 -12.79 -13.48 1.03
C CYS A 56 -11.91 -13.07 2.22
N LYS A 57 -12.39 -13.32 3.43
CA LYS A 57 -11.60 -13.15 4.65
C LYS A 57 -10.45 -14.15 4.71
N GLU A 58 -9.34 -13.72 5.29
CA GLU A 58 -8.20 -14.60 5.59
C GLU A 58 -8.62 -15.83 6.41
N SER A 59 -9.63 -15.70 7.29
CA SER A 59 -10.18 -16.83 8.05
C SER A 59 -10.86 -17.93 7.22
N LEU A 60 -11.33 -17.63 6.00
CA LEU A 60 -11.91 -18.65 5.10
C LEU A 60 -10.85 -19.35 4.26
N TYR A 61 -9.75 -18.65 3.94
CA TYR A 61 -8.65 -19.21 3.18
C TYR A 61 -7.31 -18.67 3.68
N PRO A 62 -6.80 -19.23 4.79
CA PRO A 62 -5.61 -18.73 5.46
C PRO A 62 -4.35 -19.00 4.65
N PHE A 63 -3.33 -18.15 4.84
CA PHE A 63 -2.02 -18.30 4.24
C PHE A 63 -1.30 -19.54 4.76
N ILE A 64 -1.48 -20.64 4.04
CA ILE A 64 -0.81 -21.92 4.21
C ILE A 64 -0.03 -22.18 2.92
N ILE A 65 1.31 -22.25 3.00
CA ILE A 65 2.18 -22.28 1.82
C ILE A 65 1.89 -23.48 0.91
N GLU A 66 1.48 -24.61 1.47
CA GLU A 66 1.08 -25.82 0.75
C GLU A 66 -0.17 -25.60 -0.12
N ASN A 67 -0.94 -24.55 0.15
CA ASN A 67 -2.14 -24.18 -0.59
C ASN A 67 -1.87 -23.14 -1.68
N ILE A 68 -0.62 -22.72 -1.88
CA ILE A 68 -0.26 -21.64 -2.81
C ILE A 68 -0.80 -21.87 -4.23
N ASN A 69 -0.81 -23.12 -4.72
CA ASN A 69 -1.33 -23.47 -6.05
C ASN A 69 -2.69 -24.19 -6.01
N LYS A 70 -3.30 -24.32 -4.82
CA LYS A 70 -4.59 -25.00 -4.67
C LYS A 70 -5.73 -24.01 -4.89
N GLN A 71 -6.78 -24.50 -5.54
CA GLN A 71 -7.99 -23.72 -5.78
C GLN A 71 -8.69 -23.38 -4.45
N PRO A 72 -9.02 -22.11 -4.20
CA PRO A 72 -9.84 -21.75 -3.06
C PRO A 72 -11.21 -22.46 -3.10
N PRO A 73 -11.77 -22.84 -1.94
CA PRO A 73 -13.12 -23.39 -1.87
C PRO A 73 -14.19 -22.43 -2.39
N ALA A 74 -15.33 -22.95 -2.86
CA ALA A 74 -16.42 -22.15 -3.43
C ALA A 74 -16.91 -21.02 -2.51
N VAL A 75 -16.97 -21.26 -1.19
CA VAL A 75 -17.36 -20.25 -0.18
C VAL A 75 -16.49 -18.99 -0.22
N CYS A 76 -15.24 -19.09 -0.68
CA CYS A 76 -14.35 -17.94 -0.83
C CYS A 76 -14.82 -17.02 -1.97
N TYR A 77 -15.28 -17.60 -3.08
CA TYR A 77 -15.82 -16.84 -4.21
C TYR A 77 -17.18 -16.21 -3.87
N GLU A 78 -18.04 -16.94 -3.15
CA GLU A 78 -19.33 -16.45 -2.66
C GLU A 78 -19.18 -15.29 -1.66
N GLU A 79 -18.16 -15.31 -0.81
CA GLU A 79 -17.85 -14.16 0.05
C GLU A 79 -17.20 -13.02 -0.75
N GLY A 80 -16.23 -13.33 -1.59
CA GLY A 80 -15.45 -12.33 -2.32
C GLY A 80 -16.28 -11.44 -3.24
N ILE A 81 -17.28 -11.99 -3.94
CA ILE A 81 -18.11 -11.23 -4.89
C ILE A 81 -18.84 -10.05 -4.23
N LYS A 82 -19.03 -10.07 -2.91
CA LYS A 82 -19.68 -9.00 -2.15
C LYS A 82 -18.84 -7.73 -2.11
N TYR A 83 -17.52 -7.82 -2.28
CA TYR A 83 -16.56 -6.74 -2.07
C TYR A 83 -15.67 -6.48 -3.29
N ARG A 84 -16.13 -6.63 -4.52
CA ARG A 84 -15.30 -6.41 -5.73
C ARG A 84 -14.81 -4.98 -5.84
N ILE A 85 -13.64 -4.75 -6.45
CA ILE A 85 -13.25 -3.41 -6.85
C ILE A 85 -14.21 -2.88 -7.91
N VAL A 86 -14.68 -1.64 -7.76
CA VAL A 86 -15.56 -0.96 -8.74
C VAL A 86 -14.98 0.35 -9.27
N ASP A 87 -14.02 0.95 -8.57
CA ASP A 87 -13.21 2.06 -9.08
C ASP A 87 -11.74 1.83 -8.69
N SER A 88 -10.86 1.88 -9.69
CA SER A 88 -9.42 1.78 -9.53
C SER A 88 -8.73 2.53 -10.66
N MET A 89 -7.51 3.02 -10.42
CA MET A 89 -6.76 3.72 -11.46
C MET A 89 -5.26 3.48 -11.35
N PRO A 90 -4.54 3.39 -12.49
CA PRO A 90 -3.09 3.49 -12.49
C PRO A 90 -2.67 4.91 -12.09
N ILE A 91 -1.54 5.01 -11.40
CA ILE A 91 -0.89 6.28 -11.08
C ILE A 91 0.39 6.38 -11.88
N THR A 92 0.59 7.53 -12.53
CA THR A 92 1.87 7.82 -13.21
C THR A 92 2.97 7.90 -12.17
N VAL A 93 4.13 7.30 -12.47
CA VAL A 93 5.33 7.44 -11.64
C VAL A 93 5.84 8.88 -11.77
N ASN A 94 5.31 9.75 -10.92
CA ASN A 94 5.56 11.18 -10.85
C ASN A 94 5.27 11.63 -9.42
N LEU A 95 6.21 12.37 -8.82
CA LEU A 95 6.13 12.77 -7.42
C LEU A 95 4.81 13.47 -7.08
N ASN A 96 4.40 14.44 -7.88
CA ASN A 96 3.21 15.24 -7.62
C ASN A 96 1.93 14.39 -7.73
N GLN A 97 1.84 13.51 -8.72
CA GLN A 97 0.67 12.63 -8.87
C GLN A 97 0.56 11.60 -7.74
N MET A 98 1.71 11.04 -7.33
CA MET A 98 1.77 10.08 -6.23
C MET A 98 1.38 10.74 -4.90
N LYS A 99 1.90 11.95 -4.62
CA LYS A 99 1.50 12.74 -3.46
C LYS A 99 0.01 13.14 -3.52
N ALA A 100 -0.47 13.60 -4.67
CA ALA A 100 -1.88 13.98 -4.84
C ALA A 100 -2.84 12.80 -4.62
N CYS A 101 -2.44 11.57 -4.96
CA CYS A 101 -3.21 10.37 -4.65
C CYS A 101 -3.30 10.13 -3.14
N LEU A 102 -2.17 10.23 -2.43
CA LEU A 102 -2.12 10.04 -0.98
C LEU A 102 -2.88 11.16 -0.25
N ALA A 103 -2.78 12.41 -0.70
CA ALA A 103 -3.51 13.55 -0.15
C ALA A 103 -5.04 13.42 -0.31
N GLN A 104 -5.51 12.66 -1.31
CA GLN A 104 -6.92 12.29 -1.49
C GLN A 104 -7.31 11.04 -0.69
N GLU A 105 -6.49 10.61 0.28
CA GLU A 105 -6.77 9.45 1.13
C GLU A 105 -6.83 8.13 0.39
N PHE A 106 -6.05 8.00 -0.69
CA PHE A 106 -5.97 6.77 -1.47
C PHE A 106 -4.56 6.17 -1.42
N PRO A 107 -4.31 5.21 -0.50
CA PRO A 107 -3.09 4.41 -0.51
C PRO A 107 -2.96 3.65 -1.83
N PHE A 108 -1.76 3.61 -2.39
CA PHE A 108 -1.53 2.97 -3.68
C PHE A 108 -0.43 1.91 -3.60
N ALA A 109 -0.63 0.82 -4.33
CA ALA A 109 0.38 -0.20 -4.48
C ALA A 109 1.31 0.14 -5.65
N PHE A 110 2.57 -0.26 -5.57
CA PHE A 110 3.59 0.03 -6.58
C PHE A 110 4.61 -1.11 -6.65
N ALA A 111 5.32 -1.26 -7.78
CA ALA A 111 6.45 -2.18 -7.87
C ALA A 111 7.78 -1.41 -7.96
N LEU A 112 8.71 -1.69 -7.06
CA LEU A 112 10.02 -1.04 -6.99
C LEU A 112 11.14 -2.04 -7.29
N ALA A 113 12.11 -1.61 -8.09
CA ALA A 113 13.37 -2.31 -8.26
C ALA A 113 14.16 -2.27 -6.93
N THR A 114 14.33 -3.42 -6.26
CA THR A 114 15.13 -3.49 -5.03
C THR A 114 16.59 -3.78 -5.37
N TYR A 115 17.50 -3.13 -4.64
CA TYR A 115 18.93 -3.38 -4.72
C TYR A 115 19.42 -3.97 -3.38
N LYS A 116 20.71 -4.31 -3.25
CA LYS A 116 21.29 -4.86 -2.01
C LYS A 116 21.16 -3.88 -0.82
N SER A 117 21.36 -2.59 -1.05
CA SER A 117 21.23 -1.47 -0.12
C SER A 117 19.82 -1.29 0.40
N PHE A 118 18.79 -1.70 -0.38
CA PHE A 118 17.40 -1.72 0.10
C PHE A 118 17.24 -2.50 1.40
N PHE A 119 18.02 -3.58 1.59
CA PHE A 119 17.93 -4.42 2.77
C PHE A 119 18.57 -3.79 4.01
N ASP A 120 19.36 -2.73 3.87
CA ASP A 120 19.93 -1.98 4.98
C ASP A 120 18.85 -1.27 5.80
N ALA A 121 17.70 -0.97 5.18
CA ALA A 121 16.51 -0.46 5.86
C ALA A 121 16.10 -1.32 7.07
N LYS A 122 16.37 -2.63 7.04
CA LYS A 122 16.12 -3.53 8.18
C LYS A 122 16.86 -3.10 9.45
N ARG A 123 18.07 -2.57 9.31
CA ARG A 123 18.95 -2.18 10.42
C ARG A 123 18.97 -0.68 10.64
N ASN A 124 18.47 0.08 9.68
CA ASN A 124 18.48 1.54 9.65
C ASN A 124 17.08 2.13 9.92
N GLY A 125 16.33 1.55 10.87
CA GLY A 125 15.02 2.08 11.27
C GLY A 125 14.02 2.26 10.11
N GLY A 126 14.07 1.41 9.08
CA GLY A 126 13.19 1.49 7.92
C GLY A 126 13.65 2.45 6.80
N TYR A 127 14.67 3.30 7.01
CA TYR A 127 15.13 4.23 5.97
C TYR A 127 15.87 3.50 4.85
N VAL A 128 15.32 3.57 3.64
CA VAL A 128 15.87 2.93 2.44
C VAL A 128 16.91 3.86 1.80
N PRO A 129 18.16 3.43 1.65
CA PRO A 129 19.17 4.19 0.92
C PRO A 129 18.84 4.28 -0.58
N MET A 130 19.32 5.35 -1.23
CA MET A 130 19.39 5.39 -2.70
C MET A 130 20.36 4.30 -3.20
N PRO A 131 20.03 3.56 -4.27
CA PRO A 131 20.93 2.57 -4.83
C PRO A 131 22.12 3.25 -5.50
N ASN A 132 23.32 2.70 -5.32
CA ASN A 132 24.53 3.18 -5.99
C ASN A 132 24.76 2.42 -7.30
N LEU A 133 24.23 2.94 -8.42
CA LEU A 133 24.24 2.24 -9.70
C LEU A 133 25.64 1.98 -10.30
N ASN A 134 26.69 2.62 -9.78
CA ASN A 134 28.07 2.35 -10.22
C ASN A 134 28.66 1.10 -9.58
N ASP A 135 28.16 0.70 -8.41
CA ASP A 135 28.71 -0.39 -7.58
C ASP A 135 27.65 -1.45 -7.22
N GLU A 136 26.41 -1.24 -7.66
CA GLU A 136 25.27 -2.02 -7.21
C GLU A 136 24.43 -2.54 -8.37
N GLN A 137 24.16 -3.84 -8.32
CA GLN A 137 23.22 -4.50 -9.21
C GLN A 137 21.87 -4.70 -8.51
N GLN A 138 20.81 -4.71 -9.31
CA GLN A 138 19.47 -5.05 -8.83
C GLN A 138 19.49 -6.42 -8.16
N ASN A 139 18.75 -6.58 -7.06
CA ASN A 139 18.68 -7.82 -6.33
C ASN A 139 18.08 -8.93 -7.21
N THR A 140 18.72 -10.09 -7.31
CA THR A 140 18.24 -11.18 -8.17
C THR A 140 17.07 -11.96 -7.55
N LYS A 141 16.93 -11.95 -6.23
CA LYS A 141 15.87 -12.68 -5.49
C LYS A 141 14.58 -11.88 -5.36
N HIS A 142 14.69 -10.56 -5.14
CA HIS A 142 13.55 -9.65 -4.89
C HIS A 142 13.49 -8.52 -5.92
N GLY A 143 14.04 -8.75 -7.12
CA GLY A 143 14.34 -7.73 -8.12
C GLY A 143 13.28 -6.66 -8.26
N MET A 144 12.05 -7.03 -8.62
CA MET A 144 10.89 -6.15 -8.51
C MET A 144 10.03 -6.57 -7.33
N HIS A 145 9.84 -5.69 -6.36
CA HIS A 145 9.04 -5.94 -5.17
C HIS A 145 7.81 -5.03 -5.12
N ALA A 146 6.64 -5.60 -4.81
CA ALA A 146 5.40 -4.86 -4.71
C ALA A 146 5.12 -4.45 -3.26
N MET A 147 4.85 -3.18 -3.01
CA MET A 147 4.59 -2.62 -1.67
C MET A 147 3.44 -1.61 -1.72
N LEU A 148 3.04 -1.10 -0.55
CA LEU A 148 1.93 -0.15 -0.41
C LEU A 148 2.43 1.19 0.14
N ALA A 149 2.28 2.26 -0.64
CA ALA A 149 2.45 3.62 -0.13
C ALA A 149 1.21 4.02 0.68
N VAL A 150 1.45 4.54 1.88
CA VAL A 150 0.40 4.94 2.83
C VAL A 150 0.50 6.40 3.25
N GLY A 151 1.61 7.07 2.92
CA GLY A 151 1.83 8.48 3.24
C GLY A 151 3.12 9.01 2.63
N TYR A 152 3.45 10.24 2.96
CA TYR A 152 4.68 10.90 2.55
C TYR A 152 5.11 11.91 3.61
N ASP A 153 6.41 12.17 3.72
CA ASP A 153 6.98 13.23 4.53
C ASP A 153 7.85 14.15 3.65
N ASP A 154 7.48 15.43 3.59
CA ASP A 154 8.19 16.44 2.83
C ASP A 154 9.48 16.91 3.53
N TYR A 155 9.55 16.78 4.87
CA TYR A 155 10.76 17.10 5.61
C TYR A 155 11.87 16.09 5.30
N SER A 156 11.57 14.79 5.42
CA SER A 156 12.51 13.72 5.07
C SER A 156 12.56 13.36 3.58
N GLN A 157 11.78 14.05 2.74
CA GLN A 157 11.62 13.78 1.30
C GLN A 157 11.42 12.30 0.96
N SER A 158 10.54 11.63 1.70
CA SER A 158 10.34 10.18 1.59
C SER A 158 8.86 9.79 1.56
N PHE A 159 8.54 8.71 0.86
CA PHE A 159 7.27 8.03 0.98
C PHE A 159 7.29 7.08 2.18
N ILE A 160 6.16 6.98 2.86
CA ILE A 160 5.94 6.03 3.96
C ILE A 160 5.27 4.80 3.35
N VAL A 161 5.93 3.65 3.52
CA VAL A 161 5.60 2.43 2.80
C VAL A 161 5.41 1.28 3.77
N ARG A 162 4.27 0.59 3.68
CA ARG A 162 4.03 -0.67 4.37
C ARG A 162 4.64 -1.81 3.55
N ASN A 163 5.61 -2.52 4.14
CA ASN A 163 6.21 -3.70 3.55
C ASN A 163 5.49 -4.98 4.02
N SER A 164 5.83 -6.12 3.43
CA SER A 164 5.20 -7.42 3.66
C SER A 164 6.19 -8.48 4.17
N TRP A 165 7.24 -8.06 4.88
CA TRP A 165 8.30 -8.95 5.40
C TRP A 165 8.29 -9.09 6.93
N GLY A 166 7.12 -8.87 7.53
CA GLY A 166 6.89 -8.99 8.97
C GLY A 166 7.27 -7.74 9.75
N GLU A 167 6.75 -7.65 10.96
CA GLU A 167 6.88 -6.47 11.83
C GLU A 167 8.32 -6.25 12.32
N THR A 168 9.13 -7.31 12.38
CA THR A 168 10.54 -7.21 12.79
C THR A 168 11.45 -6.63 11.69
N TRP A 169 10.89 -6.27 10.54
CA TRP A 169 11.64 -5.71 9.43
C TRP A 169 11.43 -4.20 9.33
N GLY A 170 12.51 -3.43 9.20
CA GLY A 170 12.45 -1.98 9.08
C GLY A 170 11.94 -1.34 10.37
N ASP A 171 11.04 -0.38 10.25
CA ASP A 171 10.33 0.21 11.38
C ASP A 171 8.96 -0.45 11.53
N ARG A 172 8.85 -1.48 12.37
CA ARG A 172 7.59 -2.20 12.63
C ARG A 172 6.88 -2.71 11.35
N GLY A 173 7.66 -3.13 10.34
CA GLY A 173 7.15 -3.57 9.04
C GLY A 173 7.02 -2.45 7.99
N TYR A 174 7.35 -1.21 8.35
CA TYR A 174 7.38 -0.06 7.44
C TYR A 174 8.79 0.27 6.98
N CYS A 175 8.86 0.96 5.85
CA CYS A 175 10.06 1.64 5.39
C CYS A 175 9.76 3.03 4.83
N TYR A 176 10.82 3.84 4.75
CA TYR A 176 10.81 5.20 4.25
C TYR A 176 11.65 5.24 2.99
N ILE A 177 11.00 5.47 1.84
CA ILE A 177 11.65 5.40 0.52
C ILE A 177 11.83 6.81 -0.05
N PRO A 178 13.06 7.24 -0.39
CA PRO A 178 13.30 8.56 -0.95
C PRO A 178 12.44 8.85 -2.18
N TYR A 179 12.01 10.11 -2.34
CA TYR A 179 11.25 10.55 -3.51
C TYR A 179 11.98 10.26 -4.82
N ASP A 180 13.28 10.55 -4.88
CA ASP A 180 14.13 10.32 -6.06
C ASP A 180 14.27 8.84 -6.44
N TYR A 181 14.01 7.94 -5.48
CA TYR A 181 13.97 6.51 -5.75
C TYR A 181 12.59 6.12 -6.28
N MET A 182 11.54 6.43 -5.53
CA MET A 182 10.21 5.87 -5.76
C MET A 182 9.41 6.60 -6.85
N ALA A 183 9.63 7.90 -7.03
CA ALA A 183 9.01 8.71 -8.08
C ALA A 183 9.84 8.74 -9.37
N ASN A 184 10.80 7.82 -9.52
CA ASN A 184 11.64 7.70 -10.70
C ASN A 184 11.29 6.44 -11.49
N GLY A 185 10.91 6.64 -12.77
CA GLY A 185 10.51 5.57 -13.68
C GLY A 185 11.61 4.57 -14.03
N GLN A 186 12.87 4.83 -13.73
CA GLN A 186 13.95 3.85 -13.82
C GLN A 186 13.76 2.72 -12.81
N PHE A 187 13.36 3.06 -11.59
CA PHE A 187 13.30 2.14 -10.45
C PHE A 187 11.89 1.67 -10.15
N CYS A 188 10.93 2.59 -10.16
CA CYS A 188 9.54 2.29 -9.88
C CYS A 188 8.79 2.03 -11.18
N LYS A 189 8.06 0.92 -11.19
CA LYS A 189 7.22 0.50 -12.30
C LYS A 189 5.82 0.23 -11.76
N ARG A 190 4.81 0.70 -12.49
CA ARG A 190 3.39 0.40 -12.24
C ARG A 190 2.96 0.75 -10.80
N SER A 191 2.31 1.90 -10.65
CA SER A 191 1.58 2.24 -9.44
C SER A 191 0.08 2.15 -9.72
N HIS A 192 -0.70 1.68 -8.76
CA HIS A 192 -2.15 1.52 -8.89
C HIS A 192 -2.85 1.76 -7.57
N THR A 193 -3.91 2.54 -7.60
CA THR A 193 -4.78 2.78 -6.44
C THR A 193 -6.15 2.17 -6.65
N ILE A 194 -6.77 1.81 -5.54
CA ILE A 194 -8.15 1.34 -5.47
C ILE A 194 -8.92 2.46 -4.79
N LYS A 195 -10.05 2.85 -5.38
CA LYS A 195 -10.86 3.99 -4.92
C LYS A 195 -12.22 3.59 -4.38
N ALA A 196 -12.80 2.49 -4.86
CA ALA A 196 -14.08 2.00 -4.37
C ALA A 196 -14.22 0.47 -4.52
N ILE A 197 -15.03 -0.12 -3.63
CA ILE A 197 -15.40 -1.54 -3.63
C ILE A 197 -16.94 -1.68 -3.59
N SER A 198 -17.47 -2.78 -4.12
CA SER A 198 -18.89 -3.12 -4.05
C SER A 198 -19.30 -3.48 -2.62
N GLY A 199 -20.61 -3.45 -2.34
CA GLY A 199 -21.13 -3.60 -0.97
C GLY A 199 -21.01 -2.32 -0.14
N ASP A 200 -20.42 -1.28 -0.72
CA ASP A 200 -20.48 0.11 -0.30
C ASP A 200 -21.91 0.64 -0.49
N SER A 201 -22.78 0.34 0.47
CA SER A 201 -24.01 1.13 0.61
C SER A 201 -23.57 2.55 0.93
N HIS A 202 -23.76 3.46 -0.04
CA HIS A 202 -23.51 4.90 0.05
C HIS A 202 -24.31 5.55 1.21
N SER A 203 -23.96 5.23 2.45
CA SER A 203 -24.58 5.76 3.65
C SER A 203 -23.57 5.84 4.78
N ARG A 204 -22.52 6.64 4.57
CA ARG A 204 -21.97 7.59 5.57
C ARG A 204 -20.79 8.36 4.96
N LEU A 205 -21.12 9.34 4.12
CA LEU A 205 -20.33 10.56 4.11
C LEU A 205 -20.78 11.37 5.33
N GLN A 206 -20.12 11.16 6.48
CA GLN A 206 -19.92 12.17 7.53
C GLN A 206 -19.25 11.54 8.76
N GLN A 207 -18.10 12.14 9.10
CA GLN A 207 -17.52 12.25 10.44
C GLN A 207 -17.12 10.94 11.13
N ASP A 208 -15.88 10.51 10.89
CA ASP A 208 -14.91 10.24 11.96
C ASP A 208 -13.52 10.09 11.31
N ASN A 209 -12.79 11.21 11.23
CA ASN A 209 -11.43 11.29 10.73
C ASN A 209 -10.44 10.76 11.78
N GLN A 210 -10.37 9.44 11.95
CA GLN A 210 -9.30 8.84 12.72
C GLN A 210 -8.68 7.69 11.93
N TYR A 211 -7.44 7.90 11.46
CA TYR A 211 -6.60 6.85 10.92
C TYR A 211 -6.39 5.79 12.00
N TYR A 212 -6.93 4.59 11.79
CA TYR A 212 -6.70 3.42 12.63
C TYR A 212 -5.63 2.55 11.99
N ASP A 213 -4.42 2.57 12.55
CA ASP A 213 -3.39 1.55 12.29
C ASP A 213 -3.55 0.43 13.33
N PRO A 214 -3.92 -0.80 12.93
CA PRO A 214 -4.04 -1.93 13.86
C PRO A 214 -2.70 -2.28 14.57
N TYR A 215 -1.58 -1.69 14.15
CA TYR A 215 -0.24 -1.93 14.72
C TYR A 215 0.35 -0.74 15.51
N GLY A 216 -0.47 0.27 15.85
CA GLY A 216 -0.13 1.23 16.91
C GLY A 216 1.00 2.21 16.60
N TRP A 217 1.20 2.58 15.33
CA TRP A 217 2.08 3.69 15.00
C TRP A 217 1.38 5.03 15.31
N ILE A 218 1.90 5.77 16.30
CA ILE A 218 1.50 7.16 16.61
C ILE A 218 2.63 8.09 16.12
N PRO A 219 2.38 8.97 15.15
CA PRO A 219 3.35 9.91 14.61
C PRO A 219 3.79 11.01 15.58
N ASP A 220 4.99 11.53 15.34
CA ASP A 220 5.47 12.82 15.86
C ASP A 220 4.88 14.00 15.06
N ASN A 221 4.69 15.15 15.70
CA ASN A 221 3.83 16.27 15.25
C ASN A 221 4.30 17.02 13.97
N ASN A 222 5.41 16.62 13.35
CA ASN A 222 5.99 17.28 12.19
C ASN A 222 5.74 16.56 10.85
N THR A 223 5.08 15.40 10.85
CA THR A 223 4.68 14.73 9.62
C THR A 223 3.33 15.28 9.18
N ASN A 224 3.18 15.70 7.91
CA ASN A 224 1.90 16.12 7.33
C ASN A 224 0.94 14.92 7.26
N TYR A 225 0.29 14.63 8.38
CA TYR A 225 -0.96 13.90 8.45
C TYR A 225 -2.09 14.92 8.47
N TYR A 226 -3.10 14.66 7.65
CA TYR A 226 -4.38 15.35 7.58
C TYR A 226 -4.60 16.44 8.64
N SER A 227 -4.41 17.70 8.24
CA SER A 227 -5.02 18.84 8.92
C SER A 227 -5.65 19.78 7.88
N GLU A 228 -6.85 20.23 8.22
CA GLU A 228 -7.81 20.93 7.39
C GLU A 228 -7.28 22.27 6.85
N SER A 229 -7.61 22.60 5.60
CA SER A 229 -7.74 24.01 5.20
C SER A 229 -9.22 24.37 5.23
N ASN A 230 -9.70 24.71 6.43
CA ASN A 230 -10.85 25.61 6.53
C ASN A 230 -10.40 26.97 6.01
N TYR A 231 -11.14 27.48 5.03
CA TYR A 231 -11.09 28.89 4.67
C TYR A 231 -11.28 29.74 5.93
N ALA A 232 -10.26 30.49 6.33
CA ALA A 232 -10.39 31.59 7.28
C ALA A 232 -9.63 32.81 6.77
N ASP A 233 -10.42 33.86 6.58
CA ASP A 233 -10.16 35.25 6.21
C ASP A 233 -8.95 35.89 6.95
N PRO A 234 -8.07 36.67 6.28
CA PRO A 234 -6.94 37.31 6.94
C PRO A 234 -7.35 38.63 7.62
N SER A 235 -7.52 38.62 8.95
CA SER A 235 -7.36 39.84 9.74
C SER A 235 -7.04 39.58 11.22
N SER A 236 -6.20 40.46 11.79
CA SER A 236 -5.77 40.58 13.20
C SER A 236 -4.70 39.56 13.65
N SER A 237 -3.40 39.91 13.71
CA SER A 237 -2.65 40.82 14.61
C SER A 237 -2.17 40.19 15.92
N CYS A 238 -0.84 40.23 16.09
CA CYS A 238 -0.06 40.38 17.32
C CYS A 238 0.25 39.18 18.26
N ASN A 239 1.58 39.05 18.45
CA ASN A 239 2.35 38.82 19.68
C ASN A 239 2.67 37.39 20.17
N SER A 240 4.00 37.12 20.10
CA SER A 240 4.91 36.54 21.11
C SER A 240 4.43 35.38 21.99
N TYR A 241 5.19 34.29 22.04
CA TYR A 241 6.19 34.02 23.09
C TYR A 241 6.95 32.71 22.82
N GLU A 242 8.07 32.59 23.53
CA GLU A 242 9.10 31.55 23.55
C GLU A 242 8.62 30.15 24.00
N ASP A 243 9.48 29.18 23.67
CA ASP A 243 10.05 28.15 24.56
C ASP A 243 9.71 26.65 24.43
N HIS A 244 10.84 25.93 24.32
CA HIS A 244 11.20 24.60 24.85
C HIS A 244 10.55 23.29 24.35
N LEU A 245 11.39 22.53 23.63
CA LEU A 245 11.87 21.17 23.97
C LEU A 245 11.03 20.33 24.95
N ARG A 246 10.54 19.18 24.44
CA ARG A 246 10.89 17.84 24.92
C ARG A 246 10.48 16.77 23.91
#